data_AF-A0A1J4RUN8-F1
#
_entry.id   AF-A0A1J4RUN8-F1
#
_cell.length_a   1.000
_cell.length_b   1.000
_cell.length_c   1.000
_cell.angle_alpha   90.00
_cell.angle_beta   90.00
_cell.angle_gamma   90.00
#
_symmetry.space_group_name_H-M   'P 1'
#
loop_
_entity.id
_entity.type
_entity.pdbx_description
1 polymer ?
#
loop_
_entity_poly.entity_id
_entity_poly.type
_entity_poly.pdbx_seq_one_letter_code
_entity_poly.pdbx_strand_id
1 'polypeptide(L)' 'MQKSVFHPESIDREQIHMLAKLPPHKRVRAMLDARELAVGLIRGRLRRKYPDLSINLLNMKVLEELARAR' A
#
# COMPACT_ATOMS: atom_id res chain seq x y z
N MET A 1 -19.49 -7.38 -7.16
CA MET A 1 -18.09 -7.53 -7.64
C MET A 1 -17.80 -6.36 -8.59
N GLN A 2 -17.17 -5.28 -8.11
CA GLN A 2 -16.70 -4.22 -9.01
C GLN A 2 -15.46 -4.75 -9.75
N LYS A 3 -15.54 -4.82 -11.08
CA LYS A 3 -14.39 -5.11 -11.94
C LYS A 3 -13.48 -3.89 -11.90
N SER A 4 -12.25 -4.03 -11.40
CA SER A 4 -11.23 -2.99 -11.57
C SER A 4 -11.06 -2.79 -13.08
N VAL A 5 -11.37 -1.59 -13.57
CA VAL A 5 -11.18 -1.26 -14.98
C VAL A 5 -9.68 -1.15 -15.20
N PHE A 6 -9.09 -2.24 -15.68
CA PHE A 6 -7.70 -2.27 -16.13
C PHE A 6 -7.58 -1.32 -17.33
N HIS A 7 -6.89 -0.19 -17.13
CA HIS A 7 -6.58 0.75 -18.20
C HIS A 7 -5.16 0.45 -18.68
N PRO A 8 -4.98 -0.19 -19.86
CA PRO A 8 -3.66 -0.59 -20.33
C PRO A 8 -2.70 0.60 -20.53
N GLU A 9 -3.26 1.78 -20.79
CA GLU A 9 -2.53 3.04 -21.01
C GLU A 9 -1.97 3.64 -19.70
N SER A 10 -2.46 3.24 -18.53
CA SER A 10 -1.94 3.72 -17.23
C SER A 10 -0.77 2.88 -16.70
N ILE A 11 -0.31 1.91 -17.49
CA ILE A 11 0.73 0.98 -17.10
C ILE A 11 2.08 1.58 -17.46
N ASP A 12 2.86 1.91 -16.45
CA ASP A 12 4.25 2.31 -16.63
C ASP A 12 5.09 1.10 -17.09
N ARG A 13 5.26 1.00 -18.41
CA ARG A 13 5.99 -0.09 -19.06
C ARG A 13 7.47 -0.07 -18.70
N GLU A 14 8.05 1.11 -18.47
CA GLU A 14 9.46 1.24 -18.07
C GLU A 14 9.64 0.68 -16.66
N GLN A 15 8.75 1.03 -15.74
CA GLN A 15 8.76 0.48 -14.39
C GLN A 15 8.62 -1.04 -14.40
N ILE A 16 7.71 -1.60 -15.20
CA ILE A 16 7.56 -3.06 -15.33
C ILE A 16 8.85 -3.69 -15.86
N HIS A 17 9.46 -3.10 -16.89
CA HIS A 17 10.70 -3.61 -17.46
C HIS A 17 11.86 -3.57 -16.45
N MET A 18 11.98 -2.50 -15.67
CA MET A 18 12.97 -2.39 -14.59
C MET A 18 12.75 -3.43 -13.49
N LEU A 19 11.50 -3.60 -13.06
CA LEU A 19 11.16 -4.63 -12.07
C LEU A 19 11.45 -6.03 -12.60
N ALA A 20 11.15 -6.32 -13.87
CA ALA A 20 11.40 -7.62 -14.49
C ALA A 20 12.88 -8.03 -14.51
N LYS A 21 13.82 -7.06 -14.52
CA LYS A 21 15.26 -7.31 -14.43
C LYS A 21 15.73 -7.70 -13.03
N LEU A 22 14.92 -7.47 -12.00
CA LEU A 22 15.27 -7.81 -10.63
C LEU A 22 14.99 -9.30 -10.34
N PRO A 23 15.85 -9.96 -9.54
CA PRO A 23 15.53 -11.28 -8.99
C PRO A 23 14.19 -11.27 -8.25
N PRO A 24 13.42 -12.38 -8.24
CA PRO A 24 12.10 -12.44 -7.60
C PRO A 24 12.09 -11.93 -6.15
N HIS A 25 13.09 -12.29 -5.34
CA HIS A 25 13.19 -11.85 -3.95
C HIS A 25 13.35 -10.32 -3.82
N LYS A 26 14.05 -9.67 -4.75
CA LYS A 26 14.20 -8.20 -4.75
C LYS A 26 12.91 -7.50 -5.15
N ARG A 27 12.15 -8.06 -6.12
CA ARG A 27 10.81 -7.54 -6.47
C ARG A 27 9.85 -7.60 -5.29
N VAL A 28 9.79 -8.75 -4.62
CA VAL A 28 8.93 -8.93 -3.43
C VAL A 28 9.35 -7.97 -2.32
N ARG A 29 10.66 -7.81 -2.09
CA ARG A 29 11.16 -6.85 -1.10
C ARG A 29 10.73 -5.42 -1.42
N ALA A 30 10.91 -4.96 -2.65
CA ALA A 30 10.48 -3.63 -3.05
C ALA A 30 8.97 -3.39 -2.84
N MET A 31 8.13 -4.42 -3.11
CA MET A 31 6.70 -4.35 -2.83
C MET A 31 6.38 -4.28 -1.32
N LEU A 32 7.11 -5.04 -0.50
CA LEU A 32 6.95 -5.03 0.95
C LEU A 32 7.37 -3.68 1.54
N ASP A 33 8.50 -3.13 1.10
CA ASP A 33 9.01 -1.83 1.53
C ASP A 33 8.02 -0.71 1.17
N ALA A 34 7.48 -0.73 -0.06
CA ALA A 34 6.45 0.22 -0.49
C ALA A 34 5.18 0.12 0.36
N ARG A 35 4.76 -1.11 0.69
CA ARG A 35 3.59 -1.34 1.56
C ARG A 35 3.84 -0.85 2.97
N GLU A 36 5.02 -1.11 3.53
CA GLU A 36 5.41 -0.65 4.86
C GLU A 36 5.37 0.89 4.94
N LEU A 37 5.94 1.57 3.95
CA LEU A 37 5.88 3.03 3.85
C LEU A 37 4.44 3.54 3.80
N ALA A 38 3.62 3.01 2.88
CA ALA A 38 2.24 3.44 2.71
C ALA A 38 1.42 3.25 4.00
N VAL A 39 1.51 2.07 4.62
CA VAL A 39 0.82 1.77 5.88
C VAL A 39 1.35 2.63 7.03
N GLY A 40 2.66 2.85 7.10
CA GLY A 40 3.30 3.71 8.09
C GLY A 40 2.80 5.15 8.03
N LEU A 41 2.68 5.71 6.82
CA LEU A 41 2.12 7.05 6.59
C LEU A 41 0.65 7.13 7.01
N ILE A 42 -0.17 6.14 6.66
CA ILE A 42 -1.58 6.07 7.09
C ILE A 42 -1.65 6.03 8.62
N ARG A 43 -0.90 5.13 9.26
CA ARG A 43 -0.86 4.99 10.72
C ARG A 43 -0.40 6.28 11.40
N GLY A 44 0.62 6.96 10.85
CA GLY A 44 1.10 8.24 11.36
C GLY A 44 0.04 9.33 11.32
N ARG A 45 -0.74 9.42 10.24
CA ARG A 45 -1.90 10.34 10.16
C ARG A 45 -2.99 9.98 11.17
N LEU A 46 -3.31 8.69 11.29
CA LEU A 46 -4.34 8.21 12.24
C LEU A 46 -3.93 8.44 13.70
N ARG A 47 -2.65 8.27 14.04
CA ARG A 47 -2.14 8.54 15.39
C ARG A 47 -2.30 10.01 15.78
N ARG A 48 -2.09 10.94 14.85
CA ARG A 48 -2.35 12.37 15.08
C ARG A 48 -3.84 12.67 15.27
N LYS A 49 -4.71 11.98 14.54
CA LYS A 49 -6.17 12.16 14.61
C LYS A 49 -6.79 11.50 15.85
N TYR A 50 -6.20 10.40 16.31
CA TYR A 50 -6.69 9.58 17.42
C TYR A 50 -5.54 9.25 18.39
N PRO A 51 -5.06 10.25 19.16
CA PRO A 51 -3.87 10.09 20.01
C PRO A 51 -4.07 9.05 21.12
N ASP A 52 -5.29 8.90 21.63
CA ASP A 52 -5.61 8.04 22.78
C ASP A 52 -5.87 6.58 22.41
N LEU A 53 -6.01 6.27 21.11
CA LEU A 53 -6.25 4.89 20.69
C LEU A 53 -5.02 4.02 20.94
N SER A 54 -5.25 2.80 21.39
CA SER A 54 -4.21 1.79 21.45
C SER A 54 -3.71 1.42 20.04
N ILE A 55 -2.52 0.84 19.97
CA ILE A 55 -1.94 0.42 18.68
C ILE A 55 -2.82 -0.58 17.93
N ASN A 56 -3.53 -1.46 18.64
CA ASN A 56 -4.43 -2.44 18.05
C ASN A 56 -5.64 -1.76 17.40
N LEU A 57 -6.23 -0.77 18.08
CA LEU A 57 -7.35 0.00 17.53
C LEU A 57 -6.92 0.88 16.35
N LEU A 58 -5.71 1.44 16.40
CA LEU A 58 -5.12 2.14 15.27
C LEU A 58 -4.91 1.22 14.07
N ASN A 59 -4.47 -0.03 14.28
CA ASN A 59 -4.34 -1.01 13.21
C ASN A 59 -5.71 -1.35 12.58
N MET A 60 -6.78 -1.42 13.36
CA MET A 60 -8.13 -1.59 12.81
C MET A 60 -8.53 -0.39 11.94
N LYS A 61 -8.22 0.84 12.36
CA LYS A 61 -8.45 2.04 11.55
C LYS A 61 -7.64 2.05 10.26
N VAL A 62 -6.41 1.54 10.28
CA VAL A 62 -5.62 1.36 9.04
C VAL A 62 -6.35 0.40 8.08
N LEU A 63 -6.88 -0.72 8.58
CA LEU A 63 -7.63 -1.66 7.75
C LEU A 63 -8.91 -1.03 7.17
N GLU A 64 -9.64 -0.23 7.95
CA GLU A 64 -10.80 0.53 7.47
C GLU A 64 -10.43 1.48 6.31
N GLU A 65 -9.34 2.24 6.44
CA GLU A 65 -8.86 3.16 5.39
C GLU A 65 -8.45 2.41 4.11
N LEU A 66 -7.77 1.27 4.25
CA LEU A 66 -7.39 0.43 3.11
C LEU A 66 -8.62 -0.18 2.41
N ALA A 67 -9.67 -0.53 3.17
CA ALA A 67 -10.91 -1.05 2.62
C ALA A 67 -11.69 0.00 1.84
N ARG A 68 -11.62 1.28 2.23
CA ARG A 68 -12.25 2.41 1.52
C ARG A 68 -11.57 2.79 0.22
N ALA A 69 -10.27 2.54 0.10
CA ALA A 69 -9.50 2.86 -1.10
C ALA A 69 -9.68 1.85 -2.25
N ARG A 70 -10.60 0.89 -2.10
CA ARG A 70 -10.79 -0.25 -2.99
C ARG A 70 -12.04 -0.13 -3.86
#